data_AF-A0A4Q3CFX0-F1
#
_entry.id   AF-A0A4Q3CFX0-F1
#
_cell.length_a   1.000
_cell.length_b   1.000
_cell.length_c   1.000
_cell.angle_alpha   90.00
_cell.angle_beta   90.00
_cell.angle_gamma   90.00
#
_symmetry.space_group_name_H-M   'P 1'
#
loop_
_entity.id
_entity.type
_entity.pdbx_description
1 polymer ?
#
loop_
_entity_poly.entity_id
_entity_poly.type
_entity_poly.pdbx_seq_one_letter_code
_entity_poly.pdbx_strand_id
1 'polypeptide(L)'
;PWIGLVLAFGALGDMLLDAVSLTVGAIAFLAGHILASGFYWRSRQAPLPVPLFIAVSVSLSSYLLSGGDKGVALYGLTLGAMAGTALTGRFSLATVGLGAILFVVSDLLIFALLGPMAGSPVPGLLIWPTYFAGQALIAWGVVSEMAREGVHDRV
;
A
#
# COMPACT_ATOMS: atom_id res chain seq x y z
N PRO A 1 -9.31 -15.42 -5.72
CA PRO A 1 -9.61 -13.99 -5.46
C PRO A 1 -8.34 -13.13 -5.49
N TRP A 2 -8.32 -12.10 -6.35
CA TRP A 2 -7.16 -11.22 -6.59
C TRP A 2 -6.54 -10.64 -5.32
N ILE A 3 -7.37 -10.29 -4.33
CA ILE A 3 -6.91 -9.76 -3.04
C ILE A 3 -6.09 -10.77 -2.23
N GLY A 4 -6.39 -12.07 -2.33
CA GLY A 4 -5.60 -13.10 -1.63
C GLY A 4 -4.17 -13.19 -2.16
N LEU A 5 -3.96 -12.96 -3.46
CA LEU A 5 -2.63 -12.91 -4.04
C LEU A 5 -1.87 -11.66 -3.59
N VAL A 6 -2.54 -10.50 -3.53
CA VAL A 6 -1.97 -9.25 -3.00
C VAL A 6 -1.48 -9.45 -1.56
N LEU A 7 -2.32 -10.01 -0.69
CA LEU A 7 -1.96 -10.28 0.71
C LEU A 7 -0.85 -11.33 0.83
N ALA A 8 -0.82 -12.34 -0.05
CA ALA A 8 0.26 -13.33 -0.09
C ALA A 8 1.61 -12.69 -0.44
N PHE A 9 1.64 -11.74 -1.38
CA PHE A 9 2.85 -10.96 -1.67
C PHE A 9 3.25 -10.04 -0.51
N GLY A 10 2.29 -9.47 0.22
CA GLY A 10 2.58 -8.73 1.46
C GLY A 10 3.24 -9.61 2.52
N ALA A 11 2.65 -10.77 2.81
CA ALA A 11 3.22 -11.74 3.75
C ALA A 11 4.58 -12.29 3.30
N LEU A 12 4.77 -12.51 2.00
CA LEU A 12 6.07 -12.87 1.43
C LEU A 12 7.08 -11.74 1.59
N GLY A 13 6.66 -10.50 1.39
CA GLY A 13 7.47 -9.30 1.62
C GLY A 13 7.97 -9.22 3.06
N ASP A 14 7.09 -9.39 4.04
CA ASP A 14 7.45 -9.43 5.46
C ASP A 14 8.50 -10.52 5.75
N MET A 15 8.25 -11.74 5.26
CA MET A 15 9.16 -12.87 5.48
C MET A 15 10.53 -12.63 4.84
N LEU A 16 10.58 -12.10 3.62
CA LEU A 16 11.84 -11.84 2.91
C LEU A 16 12.60 -10.63 3.46
N LEU A 17 11.89 -9.63 3.97
CA LEU A 17 12.47 -8.45 4.62
C LEU A 17 13.30 -8.87 5.83
N ASP A 18 12.73 -9.75 6.67
CA ASP A 18 13.38 -10.25 7.88
C ASP A 18 14.42 -11.35 7.59
N ALA A 19 14.10 -12.31 6.71
CA ALA A 19 14.94 -13.48 6.47
C ALA A 19 16.11 -13.26 5.49
N VAL A 20 16.01 -12.27 4.59
CA VAL A 20 16.99 -12.08 3.51
C VAL A 20 17.57 -10.68 3.51
N SER A 21 16.76 -9.67 3.17
CA SER A 21 17.15 -8.26 3.21
C SER A 21 15.96 -7.35 2.95
N LEU A 22 16.09 -6.09 3.38
CA LEU A 22 15.14 -5.02 3.10
C LEU A 22 14.82 -4.91 1.60
N THR A 23 15.83 -4.97 0.73
CA THR A 23 15.64 -4.83 -0.71
C THR A 23 14.85 -6.00 -1.30
N VAL A 24 15.12 -7.24 -0.88
CA VAL A 24 14.41 -8.42 -1.40
C VAL A 24 12.96 -8.42 -0.92
N GLY A 25 12.71 -8.09 0.34
CA GLY A 25 11.35 -7.86 0.85
C GLY A 25 10.62 -6.76 0.09
N ALA A 26 11.27 -5.62 -0.15
CA ALA A 26 10.69 -4.49 -0.89
C ALA A 26 10.32 -4.87 -2.34
N ILE A 27 11.07 -5.76 -3.01
CA ILE A 27 10.73 -6.24 -4.34
C ILE A 27 9.43 -7.07 -4.31
N ALA A 28 9.24 -7.91 -3.29
CA ALA A 28 7.99 -8.67 -3.13
C ALA A 28 6.79 -7.76 -2.82
N PHE A 29 6.95 -6.76 -1.96
CA PHE A 29 5.93 -5.73 -1.73
C PHE A 29 5.60 -4.95 -3.00
N LEU A 30 6.61 -4.54 -3.78
CA LEU A 30 6.42 -3.85 -5.06
C LEU A 30 5.58 -4.68 -6.04
N ALA A 31 5.83 -5.99 -6.13
CA ALA A 31 5.00 -6.88 -6.93
C ALA A 31 3.55 -6.91 -6.41
N GLY A 32 3.36 -6.96 -5.09
CA GLY A 32 2.07 -6.80 -4.43
C GLY A 32 1.35 -5.49 -4.81
N HIS A 33 2.06 -4.37 -4.80
CA HIS A 33 1.53 -3.05 -5.18
C HIS A 33 1.08 -2.99 -6.64
N ILE A 34 1.85 -3.59 -7.56
CA ILE A 34 1.47 -3.66 -8.98
C ILE A 34 0.18 -4.48 -9.16
N LEU A 35 0.10 -5.64 -8.50
CA LEU A 35 -1.10 -6.48 -8.53
C LEU A 35 -2.32 -5.76 -7.94
N ALA A 36 -2.14 -5.10 -6.80
CA ALA A 36 -3.18 -4.34 -6.13
C ALA A 36 -3.64 -3.14 -6.97
N SER A 37 -2.71 -2.41 -7.58
CA SER A 37 -3.01 -1.31 -8.51
C SER A 37 -3.87 -1.80 -9.68
N GLY A 38 -3.49 -2.93 -10.31
CA GLY A 38 -4.27 -3.53 -11.38
C GLY A 38 -5.66 -3.98 -10.94
N PHE A 39 -5.78 -4.50 -9.71
CA PHE A 39 -7.07 -4.86 -9.11
C PHE A 39 -7.96 -3.62 -8.92
N TYR A 40 -7.48 -2.59 -8.23
CA TYR A 40 -8.25 -1.39 -7.94
C TYR A 40 -8.54 -0.54 -9.18
N TRP A 41 -7.65 -0.53 -10.17
CA TRP A 41 -7.85 0.19 -11.43
C TRP A 41 -9.15 -0.20 -12.14
N ARG A 42 -9.53 -1.48 -12.09
CA ARG A 42 -10.78 -1.97 -12.68
C ARG A 42 -12.02 -1.46 -11.95
N SER A 43 -11.85 -1.04 -10.71
CA SER A 43 -12.90 -0.52 -9.83
C SER A 43 -12.92 1.00 -9.72
N ARG A 44 -12.04 1.71 -10.44
CA ARG A 44 -11.90 3.17 -10.33
C ARG A 44 -13.16 3.90 -10.81
N GLN A 45 -13.55 4.92 -10.06
CA GLN A 45 -14.66 5.82 -10.38
C GLN A 45 -14.18 7.23 -10.71
N ALA A 46 -13.03 7.65 -10.18
CA ALA A 46 -12.47 8.98 -10.43
C ALA A 46 -11.70 9.06 -11.76
N PRO A 47 -11.52 10.29 -12.31
CA PRO A 47 -10.67 10.51 -13.48
C PRO A 47 -9.19 10.28 -13.15
N LEU A 48 -8.42 9.89 -14.17
CA LEU A 48 -7.02 9.49 -14.05
C LEU A 48 -6.05 10.48 -13.36
N PRO A 49 -6.23 11.82 -13.46
CA PRO A 49 -5.30 12.74 -12.82
C PRO A 49 -5.24 12.59 -11.29
N VAL A 50 -6.32 12.15 -10.63
CA VAL A 50 -6.38 12.01 -9.17
C VAL A 50 -5.47 10.88 -8.65
N PRO A 51 -5.60 9.62 -9.09
CA PRO A 51 -4.70 8.55 -8.65
C PRO A 51 -3.26 8.80 -9.10
N LEU A 52 -3.03 9.45 -10.25
CA LEU A 52 -1.69 9.81 -10.70
C LEU A 52 -1.04 10.86 -9.79
N PHE A 53 -1.80 11.89 -9.38
CA PHE A 53 -1.32 12.90 -8.45
C PHE A 53 -0.91 12.27 -7.10
N ILE A 54 -1.71 11.33 -6.58
CA ILE A 54 -1.38 10.58 -5.37
C ILE A 54 -0.09 9.75 -5.58
N ALA A 55 0.01 9.04 -6.70
CA ALA A 55 1.19 8.24 -7.03
C ALA A 55 2.48 9.06 -7.07
N VAL A 56 2.45 10.20 -7.75
CA VAL A 56 3.59 11.13 -7.85
C VAL A 56 3.91 11.74 -6.49
N SER A 57 2.90 12.10 -5.70
CA SER A 57 3.10 12.67 -4.37
C SER A 57 3.80 11.69 -3.43
N VAL A 58 3.33 10.44 -3.37
CA VAL A 58 3.96 9.39 -2.55
C VAL A 58 5.37 9.08 -3.04
N SER A 59 5.59 8.99 -4.35
CA SER A 59 6.93 8.79 -4.93
C SER A 59 7.90 9.91 -4.54
N LEU A 60 7.46 11.17 -4.66
CA LEU A 60 8.27 12.33 -4.30
C LEU A 60 8.57 12.36 -2.80
N SER A 61 7.58 12.11 -1.94
CA SER A 61 7.80 12.02 -0.50
C SER A 61 8.79 10.91 -0.14
N SER A 62 8.68 9.74 -0.77
CA SER A 62 9.59 8.61 -0.56
C SER A 62 11.02 8.94 -0.99
N TYR A 63 11.19 9.60 -2.14
CA TYR A 63 12.49 10.08 -2.63
C TYR A 63 13.13 11.07 -1.65
N LEU A 64 12.36 12.05 -1.17
CA LEU A 64 12.87 13.07 -0.26
C LEU A 64 13.25 12.49 1.11
N LEU A 65 12.43 11.58 1.65
CA LEU A 65 12.70 10.95 2.95
C LEU A 65 13.89 10.01 2.93
N SER A 66 14.15 9.35 1.81
CA SER A 66 15.29 8.43 1.64
C SER A 66 16.61 9.11 1.26
N GLY A 67 16.68 10.45 1.29
CA GLY A 67 17.89 11.18 0.90
C GLY A 67 18.18 11.12 -0.61
N GLY A 68 17.16 10.89 -1.43
CA GLY A 68 17.28 10.88 -2.90
C GLY A 68 17.49 9.50 -3.51
N ASP A 69 17.06 8.42 -2.84
CA ASP A 69 17.16 7.07 -3.40
C ASP A 69 16.12 6.86 -4.53
N LYS A 70 16.61 6.58 -5.74
CA LYS A 70 15.76 6.36 -6.93
C LYS A 70 14.99 5.04 -6.88
N GLY A 71 15.54 4.02 -6.23
CA GLY A 71 14.85 2.75 -6.01
C GLY A 71 13.67 2.92 -5.06
N VAL A 72 13.85 3.69 -3.99
CA VAL A 72 12.77 4.07 -3.06
C VAL A 72 11.73 4.94 -3.77
N ALA A 73 12.13 5.86 -4.64
CA ALA A 73 11.19 6.65 -5.44
C ALA A 73 10.33 5.78 -6.37
N LEU A 74 10.93 4.80 -7.03
CA LEU A 74 10.21 3.84 -7.89
C LEU A 74 9.24 2.98 -7.07
N TYR A 75 9.70 2.48 -5.92
CA TYR A 75 8.84 1.75 -5.00
C TYR A 75 7.66 2.62 -4.55
N GLY A 76 7.92 3.85 -4.09
CA GLY A 76 6.91 4.82 -3.67
C GLY A 76 5.91 5.17 -4.77
N LEU A 77 6.33 5.16 -6.04
CA LEU A 77 5.42 5.34 -7.18
C LEU A 77 4.41 4.19 -7.29
N THR A 78 4.85 2.94 -7.14
CA THR A 78 3.94 1.77 -7.18
C THR A 78 3.00 1.73 -5.98
N LEU A 79 3.52 2.04 -4.78
CA LEU A 79 2.74 2.17 -3.56
C LEU A 79 1.67 3.27 -3.71
N GLY A 80 2.06 4.44 -4.20
CA GLY A 80 1.14 5.54 -4.42
C GLY A 80 0.13 5.28 -5.54
N ALA A 81 0.48 4.52 -6.58
CA ALA A 81 -0.45 4.07 -7.61
C ALA A 81 -1.51 3.12 -7.02
N MET A 82 -1.10 2.19 -6.17
CA MET A 82 -2.03 1.32 -5.44
C MET A 82 -2.95 2.15 -4.54
N ALA A 83 -2.40 3.05 -3.72
CA ALA A 83 -3.19 3.86 -2.81
C ALA A 83 -4.14 4.81 -3.56
N GLY A 84 -3.66 5.45 -4.62
CA GLY A 84 -4.46 6.34 -5.45
C GLY A 84 -5.61 5.61 -6.13
N THR A 85 -5.37 4.42 -6.68
CA THR A 85 -6.44 3.60 -7.30
C THR A 85 -7.41 3.04 -6.26
N ALA A 86 -6.95 2.70 -5.06
CA ALA A 86 -7.81 2.27 -3.95
C ALA A 86 -8.72 3.41 -3.47
N LEU A 87 -8.17 4.60 -3.25
CA LEU A 87 -8.90 5.79 -2.80
C LEU A 87 -9.89 6.34 -3.83
N THR A 88 -9.67 6.03 -5.10
CA THR A 88 -10.55 6.43 -6.20
C THR A 88 -11.40 5.28 -6.73
N GLY A 89 -11.36 4.14 -6.06
CA GLY A 89 -12.12 2.93 -6.36
C GLY A 89 -13.57 3.00 -5.89
N ARG A 90 -14.32 1.95 -6.20
CA ARG A 90 -15.69 1.75 -5.71
C ARG A 90 -15.76 1.32 -4.24
N PHE A 91 -14.65 0.77 -3.73
CA PHE A 91 -14.61 0.19 -2.39
C PHE A 91 -14.71 1.27 -1.31
N SER A 92 -15.22 0.89 -0.14
CA SER A 92 -15.41 1.82 0.99
C SER A 92 -14.13 2.55 1.41
N LEU A 93 -14.19 3.88 1.47
CA LEU A 93 -13.12 4.74 1.97
C LEU A 93 -12.81 4.50 3.45
N ALA A 94 -13.80 4.13 4.26
CA ALA A 94 -13.62 3.89 5.68
C ALA A 94 -12.81 2.62 6.00
N THR A 95 -12.69 1.70 5.03
CA THR A 95 -11.92 0.46 5.17
C THR A 95 -10.76 0.45 4.18
N VAL A 96 -11.01 0.18 2.90
CA VAL A 96 -9.98 0.06 1.87
C VAL A 96 -9.20 1.37 1.70
N GLY A 97 -9.88 2.51 1.66
CA GLY A 97 -9.22 3.82 1.54
C GLY A 97 -8.33 4.15 2.74
N LEU A 98 -8.88 4.04 3.95
CA LEU A 98 -8.12 4.25 5.19
C LEU A 98 -6.95 3.26 5.31
N GLY A 99 -7.17 2.00 4.94
CA GLY A 99 -6.14 0.97 4.98
C GLY A 99 -4.99 1.27 4.02
N ALA A 100 -5.30 1.74 2.81
CA ALA A 100 -4.29 2.18 1.85
C ALA A 100 -3.49 3.39 2.36
N ILE A 101 -4.15 4.35 3.03
CA ILE A 101 -3.46 5.50 3.64
C ILE A 101 -2.52 5.04 4.76
N LEU A 102 -3.00 4.17 5.66
CA LEU A 102 -2.17 3.66 6.76
C LEU A 102 -0.96 2.89 6.25
N PHE A 103 -1.12 2.12 5.17
CA PHE A 103 0.00 1.42 4.55
C PHE A 103 1.01 2.40 3.94
N VAL A 104 0.56 3.44 3.23
CA VAL A 104 1.44 4.53 2.76
C VAL A 104 2.20 5.17 3.92
N VAL A 105 1.52 5.47 5.03
CA VAL A 105 2.14 6.07 6.22
C VAL A 105 3.23 5.15 6.79
N SER A 106 2.99 3.84 6.87
CA SER A 106 3.97 2.88 7.35
C SER A 106 5.26 2.90 6.52
N ASP A 107 5.14 2.87 5.19
CA ASP A 107 6.30 2.86 4.29
C ASP A 107 7.04 4.21 4.31
N LEU A 108 6.32 5.33 4.37
CA LEU A 108 6.96 6.64 4.55
C LEU A 108 7.73 6.72 5.88
N LEU A 109 7.24 6.09 6.95
CA LEU A 109 7.97 6.01 8.21
C LEU A 109 9.24 5.14 8.10
N ILE A 110 9.21 4.04 7.33
CA ILE A 110 10.40 3.25 7.01
C ILE A 110 11.43 4.13 6.28
N PHE A 111 11.02 4.88 5.27
CA PHE A 111 11.95 5.76 4.54
C PHE A 111 12.47 6.91 5.40
N ALA A 112 11.61 7.47 6.26
CA ALA A 112 12.02 8.49 7.21
C ALA A 112 13.06 7.95 8.21
N LEU A 113 12.90 6.70 8.67
CA LEU A 113 13.86 6.02 9.54
C LEU A 113 15.23 5.85 8.87
N LEU A 114 15.27 5.63 7.55
CA LEU A 114 16.52 5.55 6.78
C LEU A 114 17.19 6.91 6.57
N GLY A 115 16.46 8.02 6.75
CA GLY A 115 16.95 9.38 6.55
C GLY A 115 16.74 10.27 7.76
N PRO A 116 15.84 11.27 7.70
CA PRO A 116 15.76 12.36 8.67
C PRO A 116 15.35 11.94 10.08
N MET A 117 14.76 10.75 10.25
CA MET A 117 14.24 10.24 11.53
C MET A 117 15.05 9.06 12.09
N ALA A 118 16.28 8.83 11.63
CA ALA A 118 17.12 7.72 12.10
C ALA A 118 17.32 7.66 13.63
N GLY A 119 17.30 8.81 14.31
CA GLY A 119 17.41 8.90 15.77
C GLY A 119 16.07 9.01 16.53
N SER A 120 14.93 8.94 15.83
CA SER A 120 13.61 9.13 16.44
C SER A 120 12.99 7.80 16.86
N PRO A 121 12.30 7.72 18.03
CA PRO A 121 11.54 6.53 18.39
C PRO A 121 10.24 6.38 17.58
N VAL A 122 9.79 7.42 16.90
CA VAL A 122 8.47 7.47 16.25
C VAL A 122 8.29 6.37 15.18
N PRO A 123 9.23 6.14 14.23
CA PRO A 123 9.08 5.06 13.26
C PRO A 123 9.01 3.68 13.94
N GLY A 124 9.86 3.43 14.94
CA GLY A 124 9.87 2.17 15.68
C GLY A 124 8.56 1.84 16.40
N LEU A 125 7.77 2.87 16.75
CA LEU A 125 6.46 2.70 17.39
C LEU A 125 5.31 2.58 16.38
N LEU A 126 5.39 3.27 15.24
CA LEU A 126 4.24 3.47 14.34
C LEU A 126 4.26 2.65 13.06
N ILE A 127 5.42 2.16 12.59
CA ILE A 127 5.52 1.36 11.35
C ILE A 127 4.59 0.14 11.46
N TRP A 128 4.75 -0.68 12.49
CA TRP A 128 4.03 -1.95 12.61
C TRP A 128 2.51 -1.77 12.81
N PRO A 129 2.02 -0.91 13.74
CA PRO A 129 0.59 -0.72 13.92
C PRO A 129 -0.11 -0.17 12.68
N THR A 130 0.51 0.77 11.97
CA THR A 130 -0.08 1.36 10.75
C THR A 130 -0.07 0.34 9.60
N TYR A 131 1.01 -0.43 9.43
CA TYR A 131 1.07 -1.51 8.46
C TYR A 131 -0.01 -2.56 8.70
N PHE A 132 -0.05 -3.12 9.91
CA PHE A 132 -0.95 -4.22 10.24
C PHE A 132 -2.42 -3.79 10.14
N ALA A 133 -2.76 -2.63 10.71
CA ALA A 133 -4.11 -2.07 10.59
C ALA A 133 -4.47 -1.78 9.12
N GLY A 134 -3.52 -1.29 8.34
CA GLY A 134 -3.68 -1.04 6.90
C GLY A 134 -4.05 -2.31 6.13
N GLN A 135 -3.24 -3.36 6.27
CA GLN A 135 -3.47 -4.66 5.64
C GLN A 135 -4.79 -5.29 6.08
N ALA A 136 -5.11 -5.23 7.38
CA ALA A 136 -6.34 -5.77 7.92
C ALA A 136 -7.59 -5.06 7.36
N LEU A 137 -7.57 -3.72 7.30
CA LEU A 137 -8.68 -2.93 6.74
C LEU A 137 -8.86 -3.16 5.23
N ILE A 138 -7.78 -3.27 4.48
CA ILE A 138 -7.82 -3.62 3.06
C ILE A 138 -8.46 -4.99 2.85
N ALA A 139 -7.97 -6.01 3.57
CA ALA A 139 -8.48 -7.37 3.47
C ALA A 139 -9.97 -7.43 3.85
N TRP A 140 -10.31 -6.88 5.01
CA TRP A 140 -11.68 -6.85 5.52
C TRP A 140 -12.63 -6.12 4.58
N GLY A 141 -12.26 -4.92 4.12
CA GLY A 141 -13.10 -4.10 3.25
C GLY A 141 -13.41 -4.78 1.93
N VAL A 142 -12.38 -5.29 1.24
CA VAL A 142 -12.57 -5.97 -0.06
C VAL A 142 -13.40 -7.24 0.09
N VAL A 143 -13.09 -8.10 1.07
CA VAL A 143 -13.80 -9.38 1.25
C VAL A 143 -15.25 -9.14 1.65
N SER A 144 -15.52 -8.20 2.57
CA SER A 144 -16.87 -7.89 3.04
C SER A 144 -17.76 -7.35 1.92
N GLU A 145 -17.23 -6.47 1.07
CA GLU A 145 -17.99 -5.87 -0.03
C GLU A 145 -18.29 -6.90 -1.13
N MET A 146 -17.28 -7.68 -1.55
CA MET A 146 -17.46 -8.74 -2.54
C MET A 146 -18.42 -9.84 -2.06
N ALA A 147 -18.41 -10.18 -0.77
CA ALA A 147 -19.34 -11.14 -0.20
C ALA A 147 -20.80 -10.64 -0.25
N ARG A 148 -21.03 -9.34 -0.04
CA ARG A 148 -22.37 -8.74 -0.14
C ARG A 148 -22.89 -8.71 -1.57
N GLU A 149 -22.02 -8.43 -2.55
CA GLU A 149 -22.37 -8.47 -3.98
C GLU A 149 -22.77 -9.88 -4.41
N GLY A 150 -21.97 -10.89 -4.04
CA GLY A 150 -22.27 -12.28 -4.38
C GLY A 150 -23.56 -12.82 -3.75
N VAL A 151 -24.07 -12.20 -2.68
CA VAL A 151 -25.40 -12.50 -2.13
C VAL A 151 -26.49 -11.84 -2.98
N HIS A 152 -26.31 -10.58 -3.39
CA HIS A 152 -27.27 -9.87 -4.23
C HIS A 152 -27.45 -10.53 -5.61
N ASP A 153 -26.38 -11.06 -6.23
CA ASP A 153 -26.46 -11.72 -7.54
C ASP A 153 -27.18 -13.09 -7.51
N ARG A 154 -27.44 -13.64 -6.30
CA ARG A 154 -28.06 -14.96 -6.10
C ARG A 154 -29.54 -14.90 -5.73
N VAL A 155 -30.08 -13.71 -5.45
CA VAL A 155 -31.48 -13.47 -5.06
C VAL A 155 -32.21 -12.84 -6.23
#